data_AF-A0A6P1BCL0-F1
#
_entry.id   AF-A0A6P1BCL0-F1
#
_cell.length_a   1.000
_cell.length_b   1.000
_cell.length_c   1.000
_cell.angle_alpha   90.00
_cell.angle_beta   90.00
_cell.angle_gamma   90.00
#
_symmetry.space_group_name_H-M   'P 1'
#
loop_
_entity.id
_entity.type
_entity.pdbx_description
1 polymer ?
#
loop_
_entity_poly.entity_id
_entity_poly.type
_entity_poly.pdbx_seq_one_letter_code
_entity_poly.pdbx_strand_id
1 'polypeptide(L)'
;MAEENKELAASLKELTEAAKSPEGARNILAMLFPKADQVLETYISSEQGNAYALKRQRRISQQEFASTYFRLDPVPISWSRSELEGLFKLGPQRALDAVEARVEKYDEKDNARLRRQFLEFLTAALSERGAFSSEWFYRLMKVSPMYILHRERKPWDLLSDDGLLIFDRLLFQVLRPLSPEERYLLIVERLAQLEDLSVFAGFFRSAAGDINPDGSRTKDVPFFGARTEELRDQLVVMVRQLALSGRFWDQISPVQLLWFWWGANHEEEVREFLQKSVQDPTTLKRVLDASISPVVSSAGNYERVSRSFERLIDLNALKERALDLLDGPPNEENTTAVSRFLRALERSESSSF
;
A
#
# COMPACT_ATOMS: atom_id res chain seq x y z
N MET A 1 -43.19 2.12 -14.55
CA MET A 1 -42.04 1.47 -15.20
C MET A 1 -42.17 1.47 -16.73
N ALA A 2 -43.08 0.70 -17.35
CA ALA A 2 -43.19 0.67 -18.83
C ALA A 2 -43.80 1.96 -19.44
N GLU A 3 -44.80 2.57 -18.77
CA GLU A 3 -45.41 3.85 -19.17
C GLU A 3 -44.39 5.01 -19.06
N GLU A 4 -43.76 5.15 -17.89
CA GLU A 4 -42.78 6.20 -17.58
C GLU A 4 -41.57 6.18 -18.53
N ASN A 5 -41.11 4.99 -18.93
CA ASN A 5 -40.02 4.86 -19.90
C ASN A 5 -40.45 5.29 -21.31
N LYS A 6 -41.72 5.15 -21.69
CA LYS A 6 -42.25 5.62 -22.98
C LYS A 6 -42.40 7.14 -23.01
N GLU A 7 -42.88 7.74 -21.94
CA GLU A 7 -42.97 9.21 -21.80
C GLU A 7 -41.58 9.85 -21.80
N LEU A 8 -40.62 9.22 -21.10
CA LEU A 8 -39.23 9.63 -21.11
C LEU A 8 -38.61 9.48 -22.51
N ALA A 9 -38.92 8.40 -23.23
CA ALA A 9 -38.46 8.20 -24.61
C ALA A 9 -38.93 9.31 -25.54
N ALA A 10 -40.23 9.63 -25.49
CA ALA A 10 -40.84 10.66 -26.31
C ALA A 10 -40.21 12.04 -26.01
N SER A 11 -40.07 12.37 -24.73
CA SER A 11 -39.49 13.65 -24.29
C SER A 11 -38.01 13.78 -24.68
N LEU A 12 -37.21 12.73 -24.50
CA LEU A 12 -35.80 12.74 -24.88
C LEU A 12 -35.63 12.81 -26.40
N LYS A 13 -36.48 12.13 -27.16
CA LYS A 13 -36.47 12.17 -28.61
C LYS A 13 -36.74 13.59 -29.13
N GLU A 14 -37.81 14.22 -28.64
CA GLU A 14 -38.17 15.60 -28.99
C GLU A 14 -37.03 16.59 -28.68
N LEU A 15 -36.41 16.46 -27.49
CA LEU A 15 -35.29 17.31 -27.09
C LEU A 15 -34.03 17.08 -27.94
N THR A 16 -33.74 15.84 -28.32
CA THR A 16 -32.58 15.53 -29.20
C THR A 16 -32.81 16.00 -30.63
N GLU A 17 -34.03 15.90 -31.16
CA GLU A 17 -34.37 16.36 -32.50
C GLU A 17 -34.34 17.89 -32.61
N ALA A 18 -34.64 18.60 -31.52
CA ALA A 18 -34.54 20.06 -31.45
C ALA A 18 -33.07 20.57 -31.31
N ALA A 19 -32.10 19.69 -31.10
CA ALA A 19 -30.70 20.07 -30.94
C ALA A 19 -30.01 20.37 -32.28
N LYS A 20 -29.01 21.27 -32.26
CA LYS A 20 -28.19 21.59 -33.46
C LYS A 20 -27.48 20.37 -34.06
N SER A 21 -27.18 19.36 -33.24
CA SER A 21 -26.66 18.06 -33.68
C SER A 21 -27.44 16.96 -32.96
N PRO A 22 -28.49 16.42 -33.59
CA PRO A 22 -29.36 15.44 -32.95
C PRO A 22 -28.64 14.15 -32.53
N GLU A 23 -27.74 13.67 -33.38
CA GLU A 23 -26.94 12.46 -33.11
C GLU A 23 -25.93 12.70 -31.98
N GLY A 24 -25.27 13.87 -31.97
CA GLY A 24 -24.37 14.27 -30.88
C GLY A 24 -25.11 14.41 -29.54
N ALA A 25 -26.30 15.01 -29.54
CA ALA A 25 -27.14 15.15 -28.36
C ALA A 25 -27.60 13.79 -27.82
N ARG A 26 -28.03 12.88 -28.70
CA ARG A 26 -28.43 11.51 -28.34
C ARG A 26 -27.27 10.73 -27.72
N ASN A 27 -26.07 10.81 -28.32
CA ASN A 27 -24.87 10.14 -27.81
C ASN A 27 -24.39 10.70 -26.46
N ILE A 28 -24.44 12.03 -26.28
CA ILE A 28 -24.07 12.67 -25.01
C ILE A 28 -25.07 12.32 -23.90
N LEU A 29 -26.37 12.35 -24.18
CA LEU A 29 -27.39 12.01 -23.19
C LEU A 29 -27.32 10.54 -22.77
N ALA A 30 -27.12 9.63 -23.72
CA ALA A 30 -26.88 8.21 -23.42
C ALA A 30 -25.59 7.98 -22.61
N MET A 31 -24.52 8.73 -22.93
CA MET A 31 -23.27 8.67 -22.18
C MET A 31 -23.45 9.13 -20.72
N LEU A 32 -24.21 10.19 -20.49
CA LEU A 32 -24.38 10.82 -19.16
C LEU A 32 -25.44 10.13 -18.29
N PHE A 33 -26.52 9.59 -18.88
CA PHE A 33 -27.67 9.05 -18.17
C PHE A 33 -27.97 7.59 -18.58
N PRO A 34 -27.74 6.59 -17.71
CA PRO A 34 -27.98 5.18 -18.03
C PRO A 34 -29.42 4.85 -18.44
N LYS A 35 -30.41 5.55 -17.87
CA LYS A 35 -31.81 5.40 -18.28
C LYS A 35 -32.08 5.97 -19.67
N ALA A 36 -31.37 7.02 -20.08
CA ALA A 36 -31.45 7.54 -21.44
C ALA A 36 -30.78 6.60 -22.44
N ASP A 37 -29.65 5.97 -22.09
CA ASP A 37 -28.98 4.92 -22.91
C ASP A 37 -29.93 3.74 -23.21
N GLN A 38 -30.64 3.27 -22.18
CA GLN A 38 -31.62 2.17 -22.31
C GLN A 38 -32.81 2.52 -23.22
N VAL A 39 -33.22 3.78 -23.22
CA VAL A 39 -34.44 4.23 -23.91
C VAL A 39 -34.14 4.78 -25.31
N LEU A 40 -32.95 5.33 -25.52
CA LEU A 40 -32.48 5.87 -26.79
C LEU A 40 -31.74 4.84 -27.63
N GLU A 41 -31.58 3.59 -27.19
CA GLU A 41 -30.98 2.47 -27.96
C GLU A 41 -29.71 2.86 -28.74
N THR A 42 -28.84 3.68 -28.14
CA THR A 42 -27.60 4.12 -28.78
C THR A 42 -26.60 2.97 -28.79
N TYR A 43 -26.33 2.44 -29.98
CA TYR A 43 -25.45 1.29 -30.23
C TYR A 43 -23.97 1.63 -29.95
N ILE A 44 -23.58 1.72 -28.67
CA ILE A 44 -22.15 1.70 -28.30
C ILE A 44 -21.78 0.24 -28.04
N SER A 45 -21.07 -0.37 -29.00
CA SER A 45 -20.63 -1.77 -28.98
C SER A 45 -20.12 -2.23 -27.59
N SER A 46 -20.73 -3.31 -27.11
CA SER A 46 -20.49 -3.96 -25.82
C SER A 46 -19.21 -4.80 -25.75
N GLU A 47 -18.28 -4.67 -26.69
CA GLU A 47 -17.06 -5.50 -26.74
C GLU A 47 -16.00 -5.13 -25.67
N GLN A 48 -16.19 -4.07 -24.87
CA GLN A 48 -15.28 -3.67 -23.80
C GLN A 48 -15.89 -3.92 -22.40
N GLY A 49 -16.03 -5.20 -22.05
CA GLY A 49 -16.76 -5.69 -20.87
C GLY A 49 -16.31 -5.22 -19.47
N ASN A 50 -15.16 -4.54 -19.31
CA ASN A 50 -14.72 -4.02 -18.00
C ASN A 50 -14.69 -2.49 -17.90
N ALA A 51 -14.35 -1.79 -18.98
CA ALA A 51 -14.32 -0.32 -18.99
C ALA A 51 -15.72 0.30 -18.91
N TYR A 52 -16.74 -0.40 -19.45
CA TYR A 52 -18.13 0.07 -19.46
C TYR A 52 -18.79 -0.01 -18.07
N ALA A 53 -18.45 -1.04 -17.28
CA ALA A 53 -18.89 -1.20 -15.90
C ALA A 53 -18.32 -0.11 -14.98
N LEU A 54 -17.02 0.18 -15.12
CA LEU A 54 -16.34 1.30 -14.45
C LEU A 54 -16.89 2.67 -14.88
N LYS A 55 -17.22 2.85 -16.16
CA LYS A 55 -17.90 4.06 -16.67
C LYS A 55 -19.32 4.24 -16.15
N ARG A 56 -20.04 3.16 -15.78
CA ARG A 56 -21.38 3.25 -15.16
C ARG A 56 -21.32 3.71 -13.70
N GLN A 57 -20.26 3.33 -12.97
CA GLN A 57 -20.08 3.73 -11.57
C GLN A 57 -19.71 5.21 -11.37
N ARG A 58 -19.27 5.92 -12.42
CA ARG A 58 -18.79 7.32 -12.35
C ARG A 58 -19.79 8.37 -12.88
N ARG A 59 -21.08 8.04 -13.03
CA ARG A 59 -22.09 8.90 -13.69
C ARG A 59 -22.91 9.75 -12.71
N ILE A 60 -23.48 10.84 -13.22
CA ILE A 60 -24.36 11.83 -12.55
C ILE A 60 -25.51 11.21 -11.75
N SER A 61 -25.92 9.98 -12.09
CA SER A 61 -26.99 9.26 -11.42
C SER A 61 -26.68 8.88 -9.95
N GLN A 62 -25.43 8.97 -9.53
CA GLN A 62 -25.10 8.93 -8.10
C GLN A 62 -25.08 10.35 -7.56
N GLN A 63 -25.93 10.62 -6.56
CA GLN A 63 -26.08 11.93 -5.91
C GLN A 63 -24.74 12.56 -5.50
N GLU A 64 -23.76 11.71 -5.19
CA GLU A 64 -22.38 12.04 -4.79
C GLU A 64 -21.55 12.70 -5.91
N PHE A 65 -21.87 12.45 -7.19
CA PHE A 65 -21.14 13.00 -8.34
C PHE A 65 -21.92 14.09 -9.08
N ALA A 66 -23.21 14.29 -8.76
CA ALA A 66 -24.04 15.31 -9.40
C ALA A 66 -23.47 16.73 -9.21
N SER A 67 -22.93 17.05 -8.03
CA SER A 67 -22.29 18.35 -7.78
C SER A 67 -21.08 18.58 -8.68
N THR A 68 -20.24 17.56 -8.90
CA THR A 68 -19.03 17.65 -9.74
C THR A 68 -19.37 17.93 -11.21
N TYR A 69 -20.45 17.32 -11.71
CA TYR A 69 -20.87 17.49 -13.10
C TYR A 69 -21.60 18.82 -13.35
N PHE A 70 -22.47 19.25 -12.42
CA PHE A 70 -23.30 20.45 -12.62
C PHE A 70 -22.67 21.74 -12.12
N ARG A 71 -21.76 21.69 -11.13
CA ARG A 71 -21.07 22.90 -10.66
C ARG A 71 -19.84 23.24 -11.50
N LEU A 72 -19.35 22.30 -12.32
CA LEU A 72 -18.06 22.42 -13.01
C LEU A 72 -16.90 22.76 -12.06
N ASP A 73 -17.09 22.60 -10.75
CA ASP A 73 -16.09 22.87 -9.73
C ASP A 73 -15.18 21.64 -9.64
N PRO A 74 -13.85 21.80 -9.79
CA PRO A 74 -12.94 20.71 -9.54
C PRO A 74 -13.09 20.28 -8.08
N VAL A 75 -13.37 19.00 -7.83
CA VAL A 75 -13.39 18.47 -6.48
C VAL A 75 -11.95 18.57 -5.95
N PRO A 76 -11.68 19.42 -4.93
CA PRO A 76 -10.32 19.71 -4.49
C PRO A 76 -9.59 18.45 -3.97
N ILE A 77 -10.37 17.47 -3.49
CA ILE A 77 -9.94 16.19 -2.91
C ILE A 77 -9.96 15.07 -3.97
N SER A 78 -9.60 15.40 -5.21
CA SER A 78 -9.43 14.39 -6.25
C SER A 78 -8.40 14.82 -7.28
N TRP A 79 -7.78 13.85 -7.92
CA TRP A 79 -6.86 14.09 -9.02
C TRP A 79 -7.58 13.94 -10.36
N SER A 80 -7.51 14.96 -11.22
CA SER A 80 -7.88 14.79 -12.63
C SER A 80 -6.78 14.03 -13.38
N ARG A 81 -7.17 13.31 -14.44
CA ARG A 81 -6.23 12.58 -15.28
C ARG A 81 -5.18 13.51 -15.91
N SER A 82 -5.58 14.69 -16.37
CA SER A 82 -4.69 15.67 -16.98
C SER A 82 -3.66 16.23 -15.99
N GLU A 83 -4.05 16.45 -14.73
CA GLU A 83 -3.11 16.87 -13.68
C GLU A 83 -2.05 15.78 -13.45
N LEU A 84 -2.49 14.53 -13.29
CA LEU A 84 -1.58 13.41 -13.02
C LEU A 84 -0.64 13.12 -14.20
N GLU A 85 -1.15 13.19 -15.43
CA GLU A 85 -0.32 13.10 -16.64
C GLU A 85 0.69 14.26 -16.72
N GLY A 86 0.29 15.46 -16.30
CA GLY A 86 1.16 16.62 -16.17
C GLY A 86 2.28 16.39 -15.16
N LEU A 87 1.94 15.91 -13.96
CA LEU A 87 2.91 15.58 -12.90
C LEU A 87 3.94 14.56 -13.38
N PHE A 88 3.48 13.51 -14.05
CA PHE A 88 4.37 12.45 -14.54
C PHE A 88 5.42 12.97 -15.54
N LYS A 89 5.08 13.99 -16.34
CA LYS A 89 6.01 14.63 -17.29
C LYS A 89 7.10 15.47 -16.59
N LEU A 90 6.88 15.90 -15.35
CA LEU A 90 7.85 16.69 -14.59
C LEU A 90 9.03 15.85 -14.05
N GLY A 91 8.88 14.52 -14.06
CA GLY A 91 9.85 13.56 -13.52
C GLY A 91 9.56 13.16 -12.07
N PRO A 92 10.28 12.14 -11.54
CA PRO A 92 9.94 11.46 -10.29
C PRO A 92 9.85 12.38 -9.07
N GLN A 93 10.89 13.18 -8.84
CA GLN A 93 10.99 14.07 -7.68
C GLN A 93 9.86 15.12 -7.70
N ARG A 94 9.73 15.85 -8.80
CA ARG A 94 8.74 16.94 -8.90
C ARG A 94 7.30 16.43 -8.85
N ALA A 95 7.04 15.23 -9.37
CA ALA A 95 5.72 14.61 -9.28
C ALA A 95 5.36 14.31 -7.81
N LEU A 96 6.28 13.75 -7.05
CA LEU A 96 6.07 13.41 -5.63
C LEU A 96 5.98 14.67 -4.76
N ASP A 97 6.84 15.66 -4.97
CA ASP A 97 6.79 16.95 -4.25
C ASP A 97 5.44 17.65 -4.44
N ALA A 98 4.89 17.59 -5.66
CA ALA A 98 3.58 18.19 -5.95
C ALA A 98 2.42 17.44 -5.26
N VAL A 99 2.56 16.13 -5.07
CA VAL A 99 1.59 15.33 -4.29
C VAL A 99 1.68 15.70 -2.83
N GLU A 100 2.88 15.70 -2.26
CA GLU A 100 3.15 16.09 -0.87
C GLU A 100 2.59 17.48 -0.56
N ALA A 101 2.95 18.48 -1.36
CA ALA A 101 2.47 19.86 -1.20
C ALA A 101 0.94 20.00 -1.35
N ARG A 102 0.27 19.08 -2.05
CA ARG A 102 -1.19 19.06 -2.14
C ARG A 102 -1.80 18.39 -0.91
N VAL A 103 -1.23 17.27 -0.47
CA VAL A 103 -1.68 16.55 0.71
C VAL A 103 -1.54 17.41 1.97
N GLU A 104 -0.50 18.22 2.10
CA GLU A 104 -0.36 19.13 3.26
C GLU A 104 -1.49 20.18 3.39
N LYS A 105 -2.28 20.40 2.34
CA LYS A 105 -3.34 21.43 2.32
C LYS A 105 -4.70 20.94 2.81
N TYR A 106 -4.88 19.64 3.00
CA TYR A 106 -6.16 19.06 3.40
C TYR A 106 -6.05 18.31 4.73
N ASP A 107 -7.21 18.04 5.32
CA ASP A 107 -7.30 17.24 6.54
C ASP A 107 -6.90 15.78 6.28
N GLU A 108 -6.48 15.08 7.33
CA GLU A 108 -5.92 13.73 7.24
C GLU A 108 -6.84 12.71 6.53
N LYS A 109 -8.17 12.87 6.65
CA LYS A 109 -9.16 11.99 5.99
C LYS A 109 -9.25 12.16 4.47
N ASP A 110 -8.90 13.34 3.99
CA ASP A 110 -8.88 13.68 2.58
C ASP A 110 -7.52 13.33 1.96
N ASN A 111 -6.48 13.40 2.79
CA ASN A 111 -5.09 13.08 2.46
C ASN A 111 -4.89 11.63 2.05
N ALA A 112 -5.42 10.65 2.79
CA ALA A 112 -5.16 9.26 2.42
C ALA A 112 -5.89 8.87 1.12
N ARG A 113 -7.07 9.45 0.86
CA ARG A 113 -7.76 9.28 -0.43
C ARG A 113 -6.91 9.83 -1.59
N LEU A 114 -6.33 11.02 -1.43
CA LEU A 114 -5.44 11.63 -2.43
C LEU A 114 -4.18 10.79 -2.67
N ARG A 115 -3.55 10.29 -1.60
CA ARG A 115 -2.36 9.42 -1.67
C ARG A 115 -2.67 8.12 -2.41
N ARG A 116 -3.77 7.46 -2.07
CA ARG A 116 -4.20 6.21 -2.72
C ARG A 116 -4.47 6.41 -4.22
N GLN A 117 -5.24 7.43 -4.59
CA GLN A 117 -5.53 7.74 -5.99
C GLN A 117 -4.25 8.02 -6.79
N PHE A 118 -3.30 8.74 -6.19
CA PHE A 118 -2.01 8.99 -6.82
C PHE A 118 -1.22 7.70 -7.06
N LEU A 119 -1.10 6.82 -6.06
CA LEU A 119 -0.38 5.54 -6.20
C LEU A 119 -1.04 4.60 -7.22
N GLU A 120 -2.37 4.51 -7.24
CA GLU A 120 -3.10 3.72 -8.23
C GLU A 120 -2.83 4.23 -9.65
N PHE A 121 -2.89 5.55 -9.86
CA PHE A 121 -2.55 6.14 -11.16
C PHE A 121 -1.08 5.93 -11.52
N LEU A 122 -0.17 6.16 -10.58
CA LEU A 122 1.25 6.02 -10.81
C LEU A 122 1.59 4.60 -11.25
N THR A 123 0.96 3.60 -10.62
CA THR A 123 1.16 2.20 -10.96
C THR A 123 0.68 1.89 -12.38
N ALA A 124 -0.52 2.38 -12.76
CA ALA A 124 -1.03 2.25 -14.12
C ALA A 124 -0.11 2.96 -15.14
N ALA A 125 0.30 4.20 -14.86
CA ALA A 125 1.12 4.99 -15.77
C ALA A 125 2.53 4.41 -15.98
N LEU A 126 3.16 3.90 -14.92
CA LEU A 126 4.49 3.29 -15.00
C LEU A 126 4.46 1.93 -15.71
N SER A 127 3.45 1.10 -15.41
CA SER A 127 3.32 -0.23 -16.02
C SER A 127 2.97 -0.14 -17.51
N GLU A 128 2.05 0.74 -17.91
CA GLU A 128 1.64 0.89 -19.32
C GLU A 128 2.75 1.48 -20.20
N ARG A 129 3.55 2.40 -19.66
CA ARG A 129 4.57 3.13 -20.45
C ARG A 129 5.96 2.50 -20.40
N GLY A 130 6.19 1.51 -19.53
CA GLY A 130 7.52 0.93 -19.30
C GLY A 130 8.56 1.94 -18.80
N ALA A 131 8.11 3.06 -18.23
CA ALA A 131 8.97 4.20 -17.87
C ALA A 131 9.55 4.12 -16.44
N PHE A 132 9.56 2.92 -15.84
CA PHE A 132 10.09 2.73 -14.50
C PHE A 132 11.62 2.74 -14.53
N SER A 133 12.21 3.72 -13.85
CA SER A 133 13.66 3.94 -13.79
C SER A 133 14.19 3.75 -12.37
N SER A 134 15.52 3.68 -12.22
CA SER A 134 16.19 3.61 -10.92
C SER A 134 15.88 4.85 -10.07
N GLU A 135 15.72 6.02 -10.70
CA GLU A 135 15.27 7.25 -10.04
C GLU A 135 13.83 7.12 -9.50
N TRP A 136 12.90 6.54 -10.26
CA TRP A 136 11.55 6.26 -9.76
C TRP A 136 11.57 5.32 -8.55
N PHE A 137 12.37 4.25 -8.62
CA PHE A 137 12.57 3.33 -7.50
C PHE A 137 13.09 4.06 -6.25
N TYR A 138 14.21 4.79 -6.38
CA TYR A 138 14.81 5.56 -5.30
C TYR A 138 13.82 6.52 -4.64
N ARG A 139 13.12 7.32 -5.46
CA ARG A 139 12.19 8.32 -4.93
C ARG A 139 10.99 7.70 -4.26
N LEU A 140 10.45 6.61 -4.80
CA LEU A 140 9.34 5.88 -4.17
C LEU A 140 9.73 5.31 -2.81
N MET A 141 10.93 4.73 -2.70
CA MET A 141 11.43 4.25 -1.41
C MET A 141 11.61 5.41 -0.42
N LYS A 142 12.15 6.54 -0.87
CA LYS A 142 12.35 7.73 -0.03
C LYS A 142 11.04 8.29 0.54
N VAL A 143 9.98 8.37 -0.27
CA VAL A 143 8.68 8.90 0.17
C VAL A 143 7.79 7.86 0.84
N SER A 144 8.15 6.58 0.76
CA SER A 144 7.34 5.49 1.32
C SER A 144 6.90 5.69 2.78
N PRO A 145 7.69 6.34 3.66
CA PRO A 145 7.23 6.59 5.03
C PRO A 145 5.94 7.39 5.14
N MET A 146 5.76 8.39 4.27
CA MET A 146 4.54 9.19 4.22
C MET A 146 3.31 8.35 3.87
N TYR A 147 3.48 7.26 3.12
CA TYR A 147 2.36 6.43 2.69
C TYR A 147 2.07 5.29 3.67
N ILE A 148 3.06 4.86 4.45
CA ILE A 148 2.95 3.71 5.37
C ILE A 148 2.55 4.15 6.79
N LEU A 149 3.07 5.28 7.30
CA LEU A 149 2.78 5.75 8.67
C LEU A 149 1.34 6.24 8.84
N HIS A 150 0.72 6.74 7.77
CA HIS A 150 -0.61 7.32 7.79
C HIS A 150 -1.68 6.25 7.56
N ARG A 151 -1.99 5.50 8.62
CA ARG A 151 -3.00 4.43 8.60
C ARG A 151 -4.41 5.02 8.72
N GLU A 152 -5.12 5.19 7.60
CA GLU A 152 -6.58 5.29 7.62
C GLU A 152 -7.20 3.91 7.94
N ARG A 153 -7.37 3.59 9.23
CA ARG A 153 -8.17 2.44 9.63
C ARG A 153 -9.63 2.85 9.76
N LYS A 154 -10.40 2.72 8.67
CA LYS A 154 -11.87 2.77 8.78
C LYS A 154 -12.37 1.40 9.27
N PRO A 155 -13.31 1.33 10.23
CA PRO A 155 -13.83 0.07 10.78
C PRO A 155 -14.46 -0.88 9.75
N TRP A 156 -14.90 -0.36 8.60
CA TRP A 156 -15.57 -1.11 7.53
C TRP A 156 -14.69 -1.37 6.31
N ASP A 157 -13.45 -0.88 6.29
CA ASP A 157 -12.55 -1.10 5.15
C ASP A 157 -11.77 -2.40 5.38
N LEU A 158 -12.43 -3.53 5.09
CA LEU A 158 -11.83 -4.88 5.10
C LEU A 158 -10.62 -4.99 4.16
N LEU A 159 -10.43 -3.99 3.29
CA LEU A 159 -9.37 -3.86 2.29
C LEU A 159 -8.59 -2.54 2.47
N SER A 160 -8.48 -1.99 3.69
CA SER A 160 -7.50 -0.93 3.95
C SER A 160 -6.12 -1.54 3.71
N ASP A 161 -5.66 -1.51 2.46
CA ASP A 161 -4.40 -2.08 2.02
C ASP A 161 -3.33 -1.45 2.92
N ASP A 162 -2.66 -2.28 3.72
CA ASP A 162 -1.47 -1.89 4.47
C ASP A 162 -0.55 -1.14 3.50
N GLY A 163 -0.06 0.05 3.86
CA GLY A 163 0.79 0.84 2.96
C GLY A 163 1.92 0.01 2.37
N LEU A 164 2.46 -0.93 3.16
CA LEU A 164 3.45 -1.91 2.71
C LEU A 164 2.94 -2.81 1.57
N LEU A 165 1.69 -3.31 1.65
CA LEU A 165 1.07 -4.12 0.59
C LEU A 165 0.84 -3.30 -0.68
N ILE A 166 0.52 -2.00 -0.56
CA ILE A 166 0.39 -1.12 -1.73
C ILE A 166 1.73 -0.99 -2.45
N PHE A 167 2.83 -0.75 -1.71
CA PHE A 167 4.17 -0.67 -2.30
C PHE A 167 4.61 -2.01 -2.89
N ASP A 168 4.38 -3.13 -2.21
CA ASP A 168 4.67 -4.47 -2.75
C ASP A 168 3.95 -4.66 -4.09
N ARG A 169 2.64 -4.36 -4.15
CA ARG A 169 1.83 -4.48 -5.37
C ARG A 169 2.33 -3.56 -6.47
N LEU A 170 2.64 -2.29 -6.15
CA LEU A 170 3.18 -1.33 -7.10
C LEU A 170 4.48 -1.85 -7.69
N LEU A 171 5.45 -2.23 -6.86
CA LEU A 171 6.74 -2.73 -7.28
C LEU A 171 6.60 -3.98 -8.15
N PHE A 172 5.73 -4.93 -7.79
CA PHE A 172 5.45 -6.07 -8.67
C PHE A 172 4.90 -5.65 -10.03
N GLN A 173 3.92 -4.74 -10.07
CA GLN A 173 3.29 -4.34 -11.33
C GLN A 173 4.26 -3.60 -12.26
N VAL A 174 5.15 -2.76 -11.72
CA VAL A 174 6.11 -1.99 -12.54
C VAL A 174 7.37 -2.78 -12.91
N LEU A 175 7.82 -3.72 -12.06
CA LEU A 175 9.03 -4.50 -12.32
C LEU A 175 8.77 -5.79 -13.11
N ARG A 176 7.60 -6.42 -12.96
CA ARG A 176 7.28 -7.70 -13.63
C ARG A 176 7.37 -7.67 -15.16
N PRO A 177 7.07 -6.56 -15.86
CA PRO A 177 7.27 -6.49 -17.31
C PRO A 177 8.75 -6.54 -17.75
N LEU A 178 9.67 -6.15 -16.87
CA LEU A 178 11.11 -6.11 -17.15
C LEU A 178 11.74 -7.51 -17.06
N SER A 179 12.87 -7.72 -17.74
CA SER A 179 13.67 -8.93 -17.59
C SER A 179 14.31 -9.02 -16.20
N PRO A 180 14.67 -10.22 -15.71
CA PRO A 180 15.29 -10.37 -14.40
C PRO A 180 16.56 -9.52 -14.19
N GLU A 181 17.39 -9.38 -15.24
CA GLU A 181 18.61 -8.57 -15.20
C GLU A 181 18.30 -7.07 -15.12
N GLU A 182 17.33 -6.57 -15.89
CA GLU A 182 16.91 -5.16 -15.81
C GLU A 182 16.36 -4.81 -14.42
N ARG A 183 15.58 -5.70 -13.81
CA ARG A 183 15.09 -5.52 -12.44
C ARG A 183 16.24 -5.41 -11.45
N TYR A 184 17.25 -6.29 -11.57
CA TYR A 184 18.44 -6.27 -10.71
C TYR A 184 19.19 -4.94 -10.86
N LEU A 185 19.51 -4.53 -12.10
CA LEU A 185 20.29 -3.32 -12.38
C LEU A 185 19.60 -2.05 -11.88
N LEU A 186 18.27 -1.94 -12.05
CA LEU A 186 17.50 -0.79 -11.58
C LEU A 186 17.56 -0.62 -10.05
N ILE A 187 17.58 -1.73 -9.32
CA ILE A 187 17.57 -1.73 -7.86
C ILE A 187 18.98 -1.49 -7.32
N VAL A 188 19.98 -2.24 -7.80
CA VAL A 188 21.34 -2.19 -7.25
C VAL A 188 21.98 -0.81 -7.39
N GLU A 189 21.66 -0.06 -8.45
CA GLU A 189 22.16 1.31 -8.69
C GLU A 189 21.84 2.25 -7.52
N ARG A 190 20.69 2.05 -6.86
CA ARG A 190 20.16 2.97 -5.84
C ARG A 190 20.00 2.37 -4.47
N LEU A 191 20.17 1.05 -4.33
CA LEU A 191 19.95 0.35 -3.08
C LEU A 191 20.80 0.93 -1.94
N ALA A 192 22.09 1.16 -2.18
CA ALA A 192 23.00 1.72 -1.19
C ALA A 192 22.66 3.17 -0.75
N GLN A 193 21.78 3.87 -1.48
CA GLN A 193 21.36 5.24 -1.17
C GLN A 193 20.08 5.27 -0.31
N LEU A 194 19.45 4.12 -0.06
CA LEU A 194 18.22 4.05 0.72
C LEU A 194 18.51 4.25 2.20
N GLU A 195 17.81 5.20 2.82
CA GLU A 195 17.85 5.44 4.27
C GLU A 195 16.96 4.44 5.04
N ASP A 196 15.89 3.98 4.39
CA ASP A 196 14.99 2.95 4.88
C ASP A 196 14.99 1.74 3.95
N LEU A 197 15.25 0.55 4.51
CA LEU A 197 15.31 -0.71 3.77
C LEU A 197 14.06 -1.57 3.96
N SER A 198 13.15 -1.21 4.88
CA SER A 198 12.10 -2.12 5.33
C SER A 198 11.07 -2.44 4.25
N VAL A 199 10.70 -1.44 3.44
CA VAL A 199 9.79 -1.62 2.30
C VAL A 199 10.41 -2.55 1.27
N PHE A 200 11.67 -2.29 0.90
CA PHE A 200 12.34 -3.10 -0.09
C PHE A 200 12.65 -4.51 0.41
N ALA A 201 12.99 -4.69 1.68
CA ALA A 201 13.18 -6.00 2.29
C ALA A 201 11.88 -6.82 2.30
N GLY A 202 10.75 -6.20 2.65
CA GLY A 202 9.42 -6.81 2.57
C GLY A 202 9.09 -7.27 1.14
N PHE A 203 9.29 -6.37 0.16
CA PHE A 203 9.11 -6.67 -1.26
C PHE A 203 10.05 -7.79 -1.73
N PHE A 204 11.34 -7.72 -1.38
CA PHE A 204 12.33 -8.70 -1.79
C PHE A 204 11.95 -10.10 -1.30
N ARG A 205 11.53 -10.25 -0.03
CA ARG A 205 10.98 -11.52 0.46
C ARG A 205 9.74 -11.96 -0.31
N SER A 206 8.83 -11.04 -0.61
CA SER A 206 7.65 -11.34 -1.44
C SER A 206 8.05 -11.80 -2.85
N ALA A 207 9.13 -11.25 -3.40
CA ALA A 207 9.56 -11.42 -4.78
C ALA A 207 10.43 -12.66 -4.99
N ALA A 208 11.51 -12.79 -4.21
CA ALA A 208 12.51 -13.83 -4.28
C ALA A 208 12.22 -15.03 -3.36
N GLY A 209 11.44 -14.82 -2.31
CA GLY A 209 11.21 -15.82 -1.28
C GLY A 209 12.32 -15.92 -0.22
N ASP A 210 12.04 -16.71 0.80
CA ASP A 210 12.95 -17.08 1.88
C ASP A 210 13.78 -18.31 1.45
N ILE A 211 15.08 -18.32 1.79
CA ILE A 211 15.94 -19.51 1.64
C ILE A 211 15.77 -20.43 2.84
N ASN A 212 15.52 -19.83 4.00
CA ASN A 212 15.21 -20.58 5.20
C ASN A 212 14.01 -21.52 4.93
N PRO A 213 14.16 -22.84 5.13
CA PRO A 213 13.13 -23.83 4.80
C PRO A 213 11.87 -23.66 5.65
N ASP A 214 11.98 -23.10 6.84
CA ASP A 214 10.83 -22.78 7.70
C ASP A 214 10.13 -21.49 7.25
N GLY A 215 10.65 -20.80 6.24
CA GLY A 215 10.09 -19.59 5.65
C GLY A 215 8.67 -19.76 5.10
N SER A 216 7.89 -18.70 5.18
CA SER A 216 6.49 -18.68 4.70
C SER A 216 6.36 -18.35 3.20
N ARG A 217 7.47 -18.01 2.55
CA ARG A 217 7.50 -17.45 1.20
C ARG A 217 8.49 -18.23 0.35
N THR A 218 8.15 -19.43 -0.07
CA THR A 218 8.96 -20.16 -1.06
C THR A 218 8.51 -19.77 -2.47
N LYS A 219 9.45 -19.64 -3.40
CA LYS A 219 9.15 -19.46 -4.82
C LYS A 219 10.01 -20.35 -5.69
N ASP A 220 9.35 -21.02 -6.63
CA ASP A 220 10.00 -21.91 -7.58
C ASP A 220 10.78 -21.15 -8.67
N VAL A 221 10.44 -19.88 -8.92
CA VAL A 221 11.07 -19.05 -9.96
C VAL A 221 11.65 -17.76 -9.37
N PRO A 222 12.97 -17.54 -9.47
CA PRO A 222 13.62 -16.35 -8.91
C PRO A 222 13.23 -15.09 -9.69
N PHE A 223 12.66 -14.10 -9.00
CA PHE A 223 12.20 -12.85 -9.60
C PHE A 223 13.33 -12.00 -10.21
N PHE A 224 14.55 -12.11 -9.66
CA PHE A 224 15.76 -11.45 -10.17
C PHE A 224 16.70 -12.42 -10.92
N GLY A 225 16.22 -13.62 -11.25
CA GLY A 225 17.00 -14.61 -11.99
C GLY A 225 18.25 -15.04 -11.21
N ALA A 226 19.36 -15.26 -11.92
CA ALA A 226 20.63 -15.70 -11.34
C ALA A 226 21.24 -14.70 -10.33
N ARG A 227 20.83 -13.43 -10.37
CA ARG A 227 21.33 -12.35 -9.49
C ARG A 227 20.57 -12.25 -8.16
N THR A 228 19.59 -13.13 -7.92
CA THR A 228 18.76 -13.09 -6.71
C THR A 228 19.60 -13.22 -5.44
N GLU A 229 20.57 -14.13 -5.44
CA GLU A 229 21.43 -14.38 -4.27
C GLU A 229 22.41 -13.23 -4.03
N GLU A 230 23.00 -12.68 -5.09
CA GLU A 230 23.87 -11.50 -4.99
C GLU A 230 23.13 -10.30 -4.36
N LEU A 231 21.90 -10.04 -4.79
CA LEU A 231 21.08 -8.98 -4.23
C LEU A 231 20.67 -9.26 -2.77
N ARG A 232 20.43 -10.53 -2.43
CA ARG A 232 20.16 -10.96 -1.05
C ARG A 232 21.36 -10.69 -0.15
N ASP A 233 22.55 -11.10 -0.57
CA ASP A 233 23.78 -10.91 0.19
C ASP A 233 24.05 -9.42 0.43
N GLN A 234 23.86 -8.59 -0.60
CA GLN A 234 24.00 -7.14 -0.46
C GLN A 234 23.01 -6.56 0.57
N LEU A 235 21.74 -6.97 0.53
CA LEU A 235 20.75 -6.55 1.50
C LEU A 235 21.10 -7.01 2.93
N VAL A 236 21.57 -8.24 3.10
CA VAL A 236 22.01 -8.75 4.42
C VAL A 236 23.15 -7.91 4.97
N VAL A 237 24.15 -7.56 4.15
CA VAL A 237 25.26 -6.67 4.56
C VAL A 237 24.73 -5.33 5.07
N MET A 238 23.78 -4.73 4.35
CA MET A 238 23.19 -3.45 4.76
C MET A 238 22.36 -3.58 6.05
N VAL A 239 21.60 -4.67 6.21
CA VAL A 239 20.84 -4.94 7.45
C VAL A 239 21.78 -5.09 8.65
N ARG A 240 22.90 -5.80 8.50
CA ARG A 240 23.93 -5.90 9.53
C ARG A 240 24.52 -4.54 9.89
N GLN A 241 24.77 -3.68 8.90
CA GLN A 241 25.25 -2.31 9.15
C GLN A 241 24.22 -1.46 9.93
N LEU A 242 22.92 -1.60 9.63
CA LEU A 242 21.86 -0.97 10.41
C LEU A 242 21.83 -1.47 11.86
N ALA A 243 21.98 -2.78 12.07
CA ALA A 243 22.06 -3.39 13.39
C ALA A 243 23.27 -2.88 14.19
N LEU A 244 24.46 -2.83 13.57
CA LEU A 244 25.70 -2.35 14.20
C LEU A 244 25.68 -0.85 14.52
N SER A 245 25.04 -0.03 13.68
CA SER A 245 24.95 1.42 13.87
C SER A 245 23.85 1.86 14.84
N GLY A 246 23.02 0.94 15.33
CA GLY A 246 21.85 1.23 16.17
C GLY A 246 20.65 1.80 15.40
N ARG A 247 20.76 2.02 14.08
CA ARG A 247 19.71 2.58 13.22
C ARG A 247 18.65 1.58 12.78
N PHE A 248 18.83 0.29 13.08
CA PHE A 248 17.89 -0.79 12.73
C PHE A 248 16.46 -0.49 13.17
N TRP A 249 16.32 0.03 14.39
CA TRP A 249 15.03 0.31 14.97
C TRP A 249 14.44 1.67 14.57
N ASP A 250 15.16 2.48 13.80
CA ASP A 250 14.68 3.76 13.25
C ASP A 250 14.02 3.58 11.89
N GLN A 251 14.06 2.36 11.36
CA GLN A 251 13.41 1.98 10.11
C GLN A 251 11.89 1.99 10.32
N ILE A 252 11.12 2.31 9.29
CA ILE A 252 9.66 2.43 9.39
C ILE A 252 8.99 1.11 9.78
N SER A 253 9.55 -0.02 9.33
CA SER A 253 9.04 -1.34 9.66
C SER A 253 10.17 -2.32 9.98
N PRO A 254 10.79 -2.24 11.17
CA PRO A 254 11.92 -3.09 11.56
C PRO A 254 11.58 -4.59 11.51
N VAL A 255 10.31 -4.94 11.71
CA VAL A 255 9.81 -6.32 11.58
C VAL A 255 10.06 -6.92 10.19
N GLN A 256 9.96 -6.13 9.10
CA GLN A 256 10.25 -6.63 7.75
C GLN A 256 11.73 -6.97 7.58
N LEU A 257 12.62 -6.19 8.22
CA LEU A 257 14.05 -6.46 8.23
C LEU A 257 14.39 -7.70 9.05
N LEU A 258 13.79 -7.87 10.22
CA LEU A 258 13.98 -9.08 11.04
C LEU A 258 13.61 -10.33 10.27
N TRP A 259 12.43 -10.33 9.65
CA TRP A 259 11.98 -11.48 8.88
C TRP A 259 12.79 -11.70 7.60
N PHE A 260 13.29 -10.64 6.96
CA PHE A 260 14.18 -10.77 5.82
C PHE A 260 15.51 -11.40 6.23
N TRP A 261 16.12 -10.91 7.31
CA TRP A 261 17.39 -11.39 7.82
C TRP A 261 17.29 -12.86 8.26
N TRP A 262 16.22 -13.21 8.98
CA TRP A 262 15.92 -14.60 9.35
C TRP A 262 15.62 -15.49 8.13
N GLY A 263 14.84 -14.98 7.18
CA GLY A 263 14.49 -15.68 5.94
C GLY A 263 15.66 -15.87 4.97
N ALA A 264 16.70 -15.06 5.11
CA ALA A 264 18.00 -15.22 4.44
C ALA A 264 18.92 -16.25 5.13
N ASN A 265 18.40 -17.06 6.04
CA ASN A 265 19.11 -18.13 6.74
C ASN A 265 20.17 -17.65 7.74
N HIS A 266 19.93 -16.51 8.41
CA HIS A 266 20.78 -15.97 9.47
C HIS A 266 20.09 -15.98 10.85
N GLU A 267 19.45 -17.10 11.21
CA GLU A 267 18.62 -17.19 12.42
C GLU A 267 19.37 -16.85 13.70
N GLU A 268 20.60 -17.37 13.85
CA GLU A 268 21.41 -17.19 15.06
C GLU A 268 21.75 -15.72 15.26
N GLU A 269 22.16 -15.02 14.19
CA GLU A 269 22.47 -13.58 14.23
C GLU A 269 21.24 -12.75 14.64
N VAL A 270 20.06 -13.09 14.11
CA VAL A 270 18.80 -12.41 14.47
C VAL A 270 18.46 -12.64 15.93
N ARG A 271 18.60 -13.88 16.43
CA ARG A 271 18.35 -14.22 17.84
C ARG A 271 19.30 -13.47 18.76
N GLU A 272 20.60 -13.44 18.45
CA GLU A 272 21.58 -12.68 19.23
C GLU A 272 21.29 -11.18 19.24
N PHE A 273 20.91 -10.61 18.09
CA PHE A 273 20.54 -9.21 17.97
C PHE A 273 19.30 -8.87 18.82
N LEU A 274 18.27 -9.72 18.77
CA LEU A 274 17.06 -9.54 19.57
C LEU A 274 17.33 -9.74 21.05
N GLN A 275 18.13 -10.74 21.44
CA GLN A 275 18.55 -10.95 22.83
C GLN A 275 19.26 -9.73 23.40
N LYS A 276 20.16 -9.08 22.64
CA LYS A 276 20.78 -7.81 23.04
C LYS A 276 19.76 -6.68 23.11
N SER A 277 18.84 -6.60 22.14
CA SER A 277 17.81 -5.56 22.07
C SER A 277 16.79 -5.63 23.22
N VAL A 278 16.52 -6.81 23.81
CA VAL A 278 15.63 -6.93 24.97
C VAL A 278 16.33 -6.63 26.31
N GLN A 279 17.65 -6.38 26.31
CA GLN A 279 18.37 -5.94 27.51
C GLN A 279 18.29 -4.43 27.74
N ASP A 280 18.18 -3.64 26.67
CA ASP A 280 18.00 -2.19 26.76
C ASP A 280 16.50 -1.81 26.79
N PRO A 281 16.04 -1.04 27.80
CA PRO A 281 14.65 -0.61 27.90
C PRO A 281 14.10 0.11 26.66
N THR A 282 14.93 0.88 25.96
CA THR A 282 14.49 1.65 24.78
C THR A 282 14.21 0.73 23.61
N THR A 283 15.15 -0.18 23.30
CA THR A 283 14.95 -1.15 22.22
C THR A 283 13.95 -2.24 22.59
N LEU A 284 13.81 -2.60 23.87
CA LEU A 284 12.77 -3.53 24.34
C LEU A 284 11.38 -3.04 23.94
N LYS A 285 11.04 -1.77 24.18
CA LYS A 285 9.76 -1.18 23.73
C LYS A 285 9.52 -1.39 22.23
N ARG A 286 10.57 -1.22 21.42
CA ARG A 286 10.49 -1.38 19.96
C ARG A 286 10.34 -2.84 19.55
N VAL A 287 10.97 -3.78 20.25
CA VAL A 287 10.77 -5.23 20.07
C VAL A 287 9.32 -5.62 20.40
N LEU A 288 8.78 -5.10 21.52
CA LEU A 288 7.39 -5.35 21.92
C LEU A 288 6.42 -4.87 20.83
N ASP A 289 6.58 -3.63 20.34
CA ASP A 289 5.73 -3.10 19.26
C ASP A 289 5.87 -3.90 17.95
N ALA A 290 7.10 -4.26 17.56
CA ALA A 290 7.37 -5.04 16.35
C ALA A 290 6.74 -6.46 16.37
N SER A 291 6.51 -7.03 17.56
CA SER A 291 5.86 -8.33 17.72
C SER A 291 4.33 -8.29 17.51
N ILE A 292 3.74 -7.09 17.60
CA ILE A 292 2.29 -6.88 17.52
C ILE A 292 1.89 -6.72 16.06
N SER A 293 0.96 -7.57 15.62
CA SER A 293 0.37 -7.51 14.29
C SER A 293 -1.12 -7.17 14.38
N PRO A 294 -1.63 -6.25 13.54
CA PRO A 294 -3.06 -6.02 13.42
C PRO A 294 -3.75 -7.19 12.72
N VAL A 295 -4.98 -7.48 13.13
CA VAL A 295 -5.90 -8.41 12.47
C VAL A 295 -7.16 -7.65 12.11
N VAL A 296 -7.49 -7.69 10.83
CA VAL A 296 -8.74 -7.16 10.29
C VAL A 296 -9.74 -8.30 10.21
N SER A 297 -10.90 -8.14 10.85
CA SER A 297 -11.94 -9.17 10.93
C SER A 297 -13.32 -8.52 10.83
N SER A 298 -14.30 -9.29 10.35
CA SER A 298 -15.71 -8.89 10.34
C SER A 298 -16.27 -8.61 11.75
N ALA A 299 -15.67 -9.19 12.78
CA ALA A 299 -16.03 -8.96 14.19
C ALA A 299 -15.36 -7.70 14.79
N GLY A 300 -14.60 -6.95 13.99
CA GLY A 300 -13.85 -5.79 14.42
C GLY A 300 -12.34 -6.01 14.38
N ASN A 301 -11.61 -4.91 14.23
CA ASN A 301 -10.15 -4.93 14.15
C ASN A 301 -9.54 -5.11 15.55
N TYR A 302 -8.50 -5.93 15.63
CA TYR A 302 -7.77 -6.15 16.86
C TYR A 302 -6.27 -6.29 16.63
N GLU A 303 -5.52 -6.32 17.72
CA GLU A 303 -4.08 -6.57 17.71
C GLU A 303 -3.80 -7.94 18.34
N ARG A 304 -2.84 -8.66 17.78
CA ARG A 304 -2.34 -9.92 18.33
C ARG A 304 -0.84 -10.05 18.16
N VAL A 305 -0.19 -10.81 19.02
CA VAL A 305 1.17 -11.31 18.75
C VAL A 305 1.03 -12.58 17.90
N SER A 306 1.71 -12.62 16.76
CA SER A 306 1.70 -13.82 15.91
C SER A 306 2.58 -14.90 16.53
N ARG A 307 2.09 -16.15 16.65
CA ARG A 307 2.91 -17.28 17.08
C ARG A 307 4.12 -17.52 16.18
N SER A 308 4.07 -17.11 14.92
CA SER A 308 5.24 -17.18 14.05
C SER A 308 6.44 -16.41 14.63
N PHE A 309 6.20 -15.34 15.41
CA PHE A 309 7.26 -14.53 16.03
C PHE A 309 8.12 -15.34 17.02
N GLU A 310 7.63 -16.48 17.53
CA GLU A 310 8.42 -17.44 18.33
C GLU A 310 9.67 -17.95 17.61
N ARG A 311 9.66 -17.92 16.26
CA ARG A 311 10.83 -18.29 15.45
C ARG A 311 11.99 -17.30 15.61
N LEU A 312 11.67 -16.05 15.91
CA LEU A 312 12.64 -14.96 16.07
C LEU A 312 13.10 -14.82 17.53
N ILE A 313 12.18 -14.96 18.49
CA ILE A 313 12.46 -14.79 19.92
C ILE A 313 11.48 -15.62 20.76
N ASP A 314 11.93 -16.14 21.91
CA ASP A 314 11.07 -16.76 22.90
C ASP A 314 10.07 -15.74 23.48
N LEU A 315 8.78 -15.95 23.21
CA LEU A 315 7.71 -15.06 23.66
C LEU A 315 7.49 -15.09 25.17
N ASN A 316 7.79 -16.21 25.85
CA ASN A 316 7.69 -16.29 27.31
C ASN A 316 8.80 -15.46 27.95
N ALA A 317 10.03 -15.61 27.47
CA ALA A 317 11.14 -14.78 27.92
C ALA A 317 10.86 -13.28 27.63
N LEU A 318 10.32 -12.96 26.45
CA LEU A 318 9.94 -11.58 26.11
C LEU A 318 8.85 -11.03 27.06
N LYS A 319 7.87 -11.85 27.43
CA LYS A 319 6.82 -11.51 28.39
C LYS A 319 7.40 -11.21 29.77
N GLU A 320 8.31 -12.04 30.28
CA GLU A 320 8.99 -11.81 31.55
C GLU A 320 9.75 -10.47 31.53
N ARG A 321 10.53 -10.21 30.46
CA ARG A 321 11.25 -8.94 30.29
C ARG A 321 10.32 -7.74 30.20
N ALA A 322 9.15 -7.89 29.61
CA ALA A 322 8.14 -6.83 29.56
C ALA A 322 7.57 -6.53 30.96
N LEU A 323 7.40 -7.54 31.82
CA LEU A 323 6.97 -7.36 33.21
C LEU A 323 8.07 -6.71 34.06
N ASP A 324 9.34 -7.12 33.91
CA ASP A 324 10.48 -6.48 34.57
C ASP A 324 10.52 -4.96 34.28
N LEU A 325 10.11 -4.55 33.07
CA LEU A 325 10.07 -3.15 32.66
C LEU A 325 9.02 -2.33 33.43
N LEU A 326 7.97 -2.97 33.95
CA LEU A 326 6.95 -2.33 34.80
C LEU A 326 7.39 -2.19 36.26
N ASP A 327 8.26 -3.09 36.73
CA ASP A 327 8.79 -3.07 38.10
C ASP A 327 9.86 -1.97 38.31
N GLY A 328 10.29 -1.33 37.23
CA GLY A 328 11.19 -0.18 37.24
C GLY A 328 10.53 1.15 37.69
N PRO A 329 11.25 2.27 37.54
CA PRO A 329 10.71 3.59 37.84
C PRO A 329 9.43 3.87 37.03
N PRO A 330 8.42 4.55 37.61
CA PRO A 330 7.17 4.85 36.92
C PRO A 330 7.44 5.57 35.59
N ASN A 331 7.05 4.95 34.48
CA ASN A 331 7.18 5.51 33.14
C ASN A 331 5.95 5.14 32.32
N GLU A 332 5.14 6.14 31.97
CA GLU A 332 3.88 5.97 31.24
C GLU A 332 4.07 5.33 29.86
N GLU A 333 5.19 5.62 29.18
CA GLU A 333 5.50 5.00 27.90
C GLU A 333 5.75 3.49 28.05
N ASN A 334 6.48 3.10 29.10
CA ASN A 334 6.75 1.69 29.39
C ASN A 334 5.43 0.98 29.72
N THR A 335 4.60 1.58 30.59
CA THR A 335 3.29 1.04 30.94
C THR A 335 2.41 0.86 29.71
N THR A 336 2.39 1.84 28.80
CA THR A 336 1.59 1.79 27.57
C THR A 336 2.07 0.69 26.63
N ALA A 337 3.38 0.61 26.37
CA ALA A 337 3.96 -0.39 25.48
C ALA A 337 3.73 -1.82 25.99
N VAL A 338 4.01 -2.06 27.27
CA VAL A 338 3.84 -3.38 27.89
C VAL A 338 2.36 -3.77 27.95
N SER A 339 1.48 -2.86 28.38
CA SER A 339 0.03 -3.16 28.45
C SER A 339 -0.55 -3.51 27.09
N ARG A 340 -0.12 -2.82 26.03
CA ARG A 340 -0.54 -3.11 24.66
C ARG A 340 -0.04 -4.48 24.20
N PHE A 341 1.23 -4.81 24.46
CA PHE A 341 1.81 -6.11 24.16
C PHE A 341 1.11 -7.26 24.89
N LEU A 342 0.94 -7.16 26.22
CA LEU A 342 0.30 -8.21 27.02
C LEU A 342 -1.14 -8.49 26.56
N ARG A 343 -1.91 -7.42 26.29
CA ARG A 343 -3.27 -7.55 25.72
C ARG A 343 -3.27 -8.24 24.35
N ALA A 344 -2.29 -7.94 23.50
CA ALA A 344 -2.15 -8.58 22.20
C ALA A 344 -1.72 -10.06 22.32
N LEU A 345 -0.91 -10.39 23.32
CA LEU A 345 -0.46 -11.74 23.62
C LEU A 345 -1.61 -12.61 24.16
N GLU A 346 -2.37 -12.14 25.15
CA GLU A 346 -3.55 -12.85 25.71
C GLU A 346 -4.59 -13.18 24.63
N ARG A 347 -4.78 -12.29 23.65
CA ARG A 347 -5.66 -12.52 22.50
C ARG A 347 -5.16 -13.65 21.60
N SER A 348 -3.85 -13.80 21.46
CA SER A 348 -3.26 -14.89 20.69
C SER A 348 -3.43 -16.26 21.36
N GLU A 349 -3.44 -16.28 22.69
CA GLU A 349 -3.66 -17.50 23.50
C GLU A 349 -5.14 -17.92 23.49
N SER A 350 -6.06 -16.95 23.56
CA SER A 350 -7.52 -17.20 23.55
C SER A 350 -8.11 -17.54 22.17
N SER A 351 -7.41 -17.18 21.09
CA SER A 351 -7.87 -17.41 19.70
C SER A 351 -7.44 -18.77 19.12
N SER A 352 -6.83 -19.66 19.91
CA SER A 352 -6.57 -21.05 19.46
C SER A 352 -7.84 -21.89 19.57
N PHE A 353 -8.71 -21.74 18.59
CA PHE A 353 -9.83 -22.65 18.30
C PHE A 353 -9.68 -23.21 16.90
#